data_AF-A0A191V7T1-F1
#
_entry.id   AF-A0A191V7T1-F1
#
_cell.length_a   1.000
_cell.length_b   1.000
_cell.length_c   1.000
_cell.angle_alpha   90.00
_cell.angle_beta   90.00
_cell.angle_gamma   90.00
#
_symmetry.space_group_name_H-M   'P 1'
#
loop_
_entity.id
_entity.type
_entity.pdbx_description
1 polymer ?
#
loop_
_entity_poly.entity_id
_entity_poly.type
_entity_poly.pdbx_seq_one_letter_code
_entity_poly.pdbx_strand_id
1 'polypeptide(L)'
;MTSSLPVRRARTALCAALVAAALTLTGQASPAAAAPAPDPAGTSLDRAFASAADAHDVPRDLLVAVGYGETRLDGHDGLPSQDNGYGVMHLVSNPQRHTLEQAARITGESVADLRRDTRANIHGGAAVLRALADEAGLDAADRDRPGAWYPVVARYGAPGTDAAARLYADAVYDLLGDGVRARAEDGEQVTVPPRRVRPERGEYADVGTGAGVSASADYPPALWNPAYSGNYTAGRSAAVTTVVVHVTQGSYAGSISWFQNSSAQVSAHYVVRSSDGQITQSVREGDTAWHARSANPHSVGVEHEGYVSDPAWFTDAMYRSSAALTRHLTDRYGIPRDRAHIVGHSEVPGNDHTDPGPHWDWAYYMSLVRGDGGGTGTPFPTWGTDVSVRQQPTTDSARVASLPGPTSVRVACQVRGGLVEYDGYSNDAWSYLPDHGGYVSNIFIDVDDAWLPGVPTC
;
A
#
# COMPACT_ATOMS: atom_id res chain seq x y z
N MET A 1 83.00 72.19 19.83
CA MET A 1 83.20 72.04 21.28
C MET A 1 82.41 70.81 21.71
N THR A 2 83.13 69.83 22.27
CA THR A 2 82.74 68.75 23.20
C THR A 2 81.48 67.91 22.92
N SER A 3 81.42 66.59 23.11
CA SER A 3 82.34 65.45 23.27
C SER A 3 81.43 64.25 23.56
N SER A 4 81.91 63.04 23.23
CA SER A 4 81.64 61.77 23.94
C SER A 4 80.52 60.83 23.43
N LEU A 5 80.95 59.57 23.30
CA LEU A 5 80.36 58.31 22.79
C LEU A 5 79.42 57.58 23.83
N PRO A 6 79.11 56.25 23.74
CA PRO A 6 78.21 55.52 22.83
C PRO A 6 77.26 54.49 23.57
N VAL A 7 76.66 53.55 22.81
CA VAL A 7 76.24 52.14 23.14
C VAL A 7 74.73 51.75 23.08
N ARG A 8 74.50 50.74 22.22
CA ARG A 8 73.49 49.65 22.09
C ARG A 8 72.41 49.43 23.18
N ARG A 9 71.18 49.07 22.78
CA ARG A 9 70.62 47.70 22.62
C ARG A 9 69.10 47.71 22.31
N ALA A 10 68.66 46.61 21.71
CA ALA A 10 67.35 46.29 21.15
C ALA A 10 66.14 46.28 22.12
N ARG A 11 64.92 46.37 21.57
CA ARG A 11 63.82 45.40 21.75
C ARG A 11 62.57 45.77 20.93
N THR A 12 61.95 44.72 20.39
CA THR A 12 60.63 44.57 19.78
C THR A 12 59.47 45.03 20.69
N ALA A 13 58.38 45.60 20.12
CA ALA A 13 56.99 45.22 20.42
C ALA A 13 55.91 46.04 19.63
N LEU A 14 54.93 45.29 19.13
CA LEU A 14 53.47 45.53 19.01
C LEU A 14 52.83 46.70 18.23
N CYS A 15 51.98 46.28 17.28
CA CYS A 15 50.59 46.67 16.98
C CYS A 15 50.17 48.15 16.92
N ALA A 16 49.69 48.58 15.75
CA ALA A 16 48.33 49.13 15.56
C ALA A 16 48.05 49.37 14.07
N ALA A 17 46.80 49.16 13.67
CA ALA A 17 46.27 49.24 12.31
C ALA A 17 46.33 50.65 11.72
N LEU A 18 46.47 50.74 10.38
CA LEU A 18 45.92 51.82 9.56
C LEU A 18 45.69 51.30 8.14
N VAL A 19 44.47 51.54 7.65
CA VAL A 19 43.94 51.18 6.34
C VAL A 19 44.57 52.06 5.25
N ALA A 20 44.98 51.45 4.14
CA ALA A 20 45.16 52.17 2.87
C ALA A 20 44.77 51.25 1.70
N ALA A 21 43.82 51.73 0.90
CA ALA A 21 43.24 51.06 -0.25
C ALA A 21 44.27 50.85 -1.37
N ALA A 22 44.21 49.68 -2.01
CA ALA A 22 44.88 49.41 -3.28
C ALA A 22 43.87 48.80 -4.27
N LEU A 23 43.62 49.52 -5.36
CA LEU A 23 42.98 48.99 -6.56
C LEU A 23 43.87 47.88 -7.13
N THR A 24 43.32 46.67 -7.26
CA THR A 24 43.88 45.62 -8.11
C THR A 24 42.80 45.16 -9.09
N LEU A 25 43.13 45.24 -10.39
CA LEU A 25 42.34 44.65 -11.47
C LEU A 25 42.25 43.13 -11.23
N THR A 26 41.05 42.62 -10.98
CA THR A 26 40.79 41.18 -11.08
C THR A 26 40.34 40.88 -12.50
N GLY A 27 41.15 40.10 -13.23
CA GLY A 27 40.70 39.43 -14.43
C GLY A 27 39.53 38.52 -14.07
N GLN A 28 38.45 38.61 -14.85
CA GLN A 28 37.35 37.66 -14.76
C GLN A 28 37.88 36.29 -15.17
N ALA A 29 38.07 35.40 -14.20
CA ALA A 29 38.13 33.98 -14.49
C ALA A 29 36.74 33.57 -14.97
N SER A 30 36.64 33.16 -16.24
CA SER A 30 35.46 32.41 -16.70
C SER A 30 35.25 31.23 -15.75
N PRO A 31 34.03 30.98 -15.26
CA PRO A 31 33.79 29.78 -14.48
C PRO A 31 34.11 28.60 -15.37
N ALA A 32 35.10 27.80 -14.97
CA ALA A 32 35.27 26.47 -15.52
C ALA A 32 33.92 25.77 -15.36
N ALA A 33 33.32 25.34 -16.48
CA ALA A 33 32.13 24.53 -16.45
C ALA A 33 32.43 23.35 -15.52
N ALA A 34 31.74 23.31 -14.38
CA ALA A 34 31.75 22.14 -13.54
C ALA A 34 31.39 20.96 -14.44
N ALA A 35 32.18 19.87 -14.37
CA ALA A 35 31.73 18.60 -14.94
C ALA A 35 30.29 18.38 -14.44
N PRO A 36 29.36 17.98 -15.32
CA PRO A 36 27.99 17.73 -14.90
C PRO A 36 28.05 16.76 -13.72
N ALA A 37 27.35 17.11 -12.64
CA ALA A 37 27.12 16.16 -11.55
C ALA A 37 26.58 14.86 -12.17
N PRO A 38 26.94 13.68 -11.63
CA PRO A 38 26.36 12.44 -12.12
C PRO A 38 24.84 12.57 -12.08
N ASP A 39 24.24 12.31 -13.22
CA ASP A 39 22.80 12.38 -13.45
C ASP A 39 22.09 11.46 -12.43
N PRO A 40 21.12 11.93 -11.61
CA PRO A 40 20.31 11.04 -10.76
C PRO A 40 19.41 10.11 -11.59
N ALA A 41 19.49 10.22 -12.93
CA ALA A 41 18.99 9.28 -13.92
C ALA A 41 19.52 7.83 -13.77
N GLY A 42 20.28 7.51 -12.74
CA GLY A 42 20.68 6.15 -12.43
C GLY A 42 19.78 5.43 -11.43
N THR A 43 18.95 6.13 -10.62
CA THR A 43 18.36 5.61 -9.35
C THR A 43 16.84 5.44 -9.31
N SER A 44 16.12 5.96 -10.30
CA SER A 44 14.65 6.05 -10.25
C SER A 44 13.91 4.70 -10.40
N LEU A 45 12.81 4.51 -9.67
CA LEU A 45 11.90 3.36 -9.68
C LEU A 45 11.23 3.20 -11.05
N ASP A 46 10.78 4.31 -11.65
CA ASP A 46 10.15 4.33 -12.97
C ASP A 46 11.09 3.78 -14.06
N ARG A 47 12.38 4.16 -13.97
CA ARG A 47 13.43 3.63 -14.84
C ARG A 47 13.71 2.16 -14.56
N ALA A 48 13.68 1.71 -13.30
CA ALA A 48 13.86 0.29 -12.98
C ALA A 48 12.80 -0.57 -13.68
N PHE A 49 11.53 -0.13 -13.67
CA PHE A 49 10.46 -0.77 -14.42
C PHE A 49 10.69 -0.74 -15.93
N ALA A 50 11.06 0.42 -16.50
CA ALA A 50 11.34 0.52 -17.92
C ALA A 50 12.50 -0.39 -18.36
N SER A 51 13.61 -0.40 -17.62
CA SER A 51 14.78 -1.23 -17.92
C SER A 51 14.50 -2.72 -17.78
N ALA A 52 13.74 -3.14 -16.75
CA ALA A 52 13.36 -4.54 -16.59
C ALA A 52 12.38 -5.00 -17.68
N ALA A 53 11.42 -4.14 -18.04
CA ALA A 53 10.49 -4.37 -19.14
C ALA A 53 11.22 -4.56 -20.48
N ASP A 54 12.17 -3.67 -20.80
CA ASP A 54 12.98 -3.75 -22.02
C ASP A 54 13.88 -5.00 -22.03
N ALA A 55 14.49 -5.34 -20.88
CA ALA A 55 15.41 -6.47 -20.78
C ALA A 55 14.71 -7.83 -20.99
N HIS A 56 13.45 -7.95 -20.57
CA HIS A 56 12.70 -9.21 -20.59
C HIS A 56 11.55 -9.22 -21.61
N ASP A 57 11.38 -8.15 -22.37
CA ASP A 57 10.32 -8.03 -23.39
C ASP A 57 8.94 -8.29 -22.76
N VAL A 58 8.70 -7.57 -21.67
CA VAL A 58 7.44 -7.50 -20.89
C VAL A 58 6.86 -6.10 -21.04
N PRO A 59 5.56 -5.90 -21.28
CA PRO A 59 4.98 -4.56 -21.31
C PRO A 59 5.18 -3.83 -19.97
N ARG A 60 5.86 -2.69 -20.00
CA ARG A 60 6.19 -1.89 -18.80
C ARG A 60 4.98 -1.63 -17.90
N ASP A 61 3.89 -1.15 -18.47
CA ASP A 61 2.70 -0.79 -17.70
C ASP A 61 2.05 -2.00 -17.01
N LEU A 62 2.13 -3.18 -17.65
CA LEU A 62 1.69 -4.44 -17.05
C LEU A 62 2.60 -4.80 -15.86
N LEU A 63 3.92 -4.67 -16.02
CA LEU A 63 4.88 -4.94 -14.97
C LEU A 63 4.66 -4.02 -13.75
N VAL A 64 4.40 -2.73 -13.98
CA VAL A 64 4.05 -1.77 -12.92
C VAL A 64 2.73 -2.17 -12.26
N ALA A 65 1.70 -2.53 -13.03
CA ALA A 65 0.40 -2.94 -12.47
C ALA A 65 0.50 -4.22 -11.62
N VAL A 66 1.35 -5.18 -12.01
CA VAL A 66 1.67 -6.35 -11.21
C VAL A 66 2.33 -5.94 -9.89
N GLY A 67 3.44 -5.17 -9.94
CA GLY A 67 4.12 -4.72 -8.72
C GLY A 67 3.22 -3.88 -7.80
N TYR A 68 2.34 -3.05 -8.38
CA TYR A 68 1.39 -2.26 -7.60
C TYR A 68 0.32 -3.14 -6.96
N GLY A 69 -0.19 -4.14 -7.68
CA GLY A 69 -1.16 -5.11 -7.15
C GLY A 69 -0.58 -6.00 -6.05
N GLU A 70 0.72 -6.27 -6.08
CA GLU A 70 1.39 -7.07 -5.05
C GLU A 70 1.69 -6.27 -3.79
N THR A 71 2.35 -5.11 -3.93
CA THR A 71 2.88 -4.38 -2.77
C THR A 71 2.70 -2.87 -2.84
N ARG A 72 1.90 -2.36 -3.78
CA ARG A 72 1.79 -0.92 -4.07
C ARG A 72 3.13 -0.25 -4.36
N LEU A 73 4.06 -1.02 -4.94
CA LEU A 73 5.44 -0.61 -5.22
C LEU A 73 6.30 -0.37 -3.97
N ASP A 74 5.89 -0.90 -2.82
CA ASP A 74 6.69 -0.94 -1.60
C ASP A 74 7.60 -2.19 -1.58
N GLY A 75 8.88 -2.00 -1.27
CA GLY A 75 9.85 -3.08 -1.11
C GLY A 75 9.83 -3.75 0.28
N HIS A 76 9.07 -3.18 1.22
CA HIS A 76 8.91 -3.62 2.59
C HIS A 76 10.23 -3.80 3.35
N ASP A 77 11.22 -2.93 3.11
CA ASP A 77 12.59 -3.03 3.66
C ASP A 77 13.28 -4.40 3.44
N GLY A 78 12.80 -5.16 2.45
CA GLY A 78 13.22 -6.53 2.18
C GLY A 78 12.83 -7.56 3.25
N LEU A 79 11.86 -7.22 4.10
CA LEU A 79 11.20 -8.15 5.00
C LEU A 79 10.16 -9.00 4.22
N PRO A 80 9.94 -10.25 4.63
CA PRO A 80 8.97 -11.11 3.97
C PRO A 80 7.51 -10.76 4.32
N SER A 81 6.61 -11.02 3.38
CA SER A 81 5.17 -11.21 3.63
C SER A 81 4.89 -12.54 4.35
N GLN A 82 3.63 -12.79 4.75
CA GLN A 82 3.22 -14.08 5.33
C GLN A 82 3.50 -15.28 4.40
N ASP A 83 3.42 -15.07 3.08
CA ASP A 83 3.69 -16.09 2.05
C ASP A 83 5.21 -16.31 1.83
N ASN A 84 6.04 -15.60 2.59
CA ASN A 84 7.48 -15.49 2.38
C ASN A 84 7.84 -14.92 1.00
N GLY A 85 7.06 -13.91 0.57
CA GLY A 85 7.30 -13.08 -0.62
C GLY A 85 8.03 -11.79 -0.30
N TYR A 86 8.89 -11.32 -1.20
CA TYR A 86 9.82 -10.21 -0.94
C TYR A 86 9.80 -9.15 -2.05
N GLY A 87 9.99 -7.88 -1.64
CA GLY A 87 10.16 -6.74 -2.52
C GLY A 87 8.93 -6.38 -3.36
N VAL A 88 9.10 -5.38 -4.25
CA VAL A 88 8.04 -4.77 -5.07
C VAL A 88 7.24 -5.77 -5.92
N MET A 89 7.89 -6.82 -6.39
CA MET A 89 7.28 -7.84 -7.24
C MET A 89 6.82 -9.07 -6.46
N HIS A 90 6.94 -9.09 -5.13
CA HIS A 90 6.57 -10.21 -4.25
C HIS A 90 7.16 -11.55 -4.74
N LEU A 91 8.49 -11.61 -4.84
CA LEU A 91 9.18 -12.85 -5.21
C LEU A 91 9.16 -13.83 -4.03
N VAL A 92 8.56 -15.00 -4.22
CA VAL A 92 8.19 -15.95 -3.16
C VAL A 92 9.19 -17.09 -3.02
N SER A 93 9.48 -17.46 -1.76
CA SER A 93 10.29 -18.60 -1.38
C SER A 93 9.59 -19.43 -0.30
N ASN A 94 8.79 -20.41 -0.66
CA ASN A 94 8.11 -21.29 0.30
C ASN A 94 8.02 -22.73 -0.26
N PRO A 95 7.51 -23.73 0.48
CA PRO A 95 7.50 -25.12 0.01
C PRO A 95 6.69 -25.39 -1.27
N GLN A 96 5.87 -24.44 -1.73
CA GLN A 96 4.99 -24.56 -2.89
C GLN A 96 5.42 -23.65 -4.05
N ARG A 97 6.00 -22.48 -3.74
CA ARG A 97 6.33 -21.42 -4.68
C ARG A 97 7.79 -21.02 -4.51
N HIS A 98 8.51 -20.97 -5.63
CA HIS A 98 9.95 -20.71 -5.67
C HIS A 98 10.31 -19.63 -6.71
N THR A 99 9.48 -18.59 -6.84
CA THR A 99 9.70 -17.51 -7.82
C THR A 99 10.94 -16.68 -7.47
N LEU A 100 11.30 -16.57 -6.19
CA LEU A 100 12.56 -15.95 -5.75
C LEU A 100 13.78 -16.72 -6.26
N GLU A 101 13.81 -18.04 -6.10
CA GLU A 101 14.91 -18.87 -6.59
C GLU A 101 14.91 -18.95 -8.12
N GLN A 102 13.74 -18.92 -8.76
CA GLN A 102 13.62 -18.84 -10.21
C GLN A 102 14.20 -17.53 -10.75
N ALA A 103 13.84 -16.39 -10.15
CA ALA A 103 14.40 -15.08 -10.48
C ALA A 103 15.93 -15.09 -10.36
N ALA A 104 16.47 -15.62 -9.25
CA ALA A 104 17.92 -15.73 -9.04
C ALA A 104 18.61 -16.57 -10.14
N ARG A 105 18.01 -17.69 -10.55
CA ARG A 105 18.55 -18.54 -11.61
C ARG A 105 18.54 -17.86 -12.98
N ILE A 106 17.49 -17.12 -13.31
CA ILE A 106 17.33 -16.50 -14.63
C ILE A 106 18.21 -15.25 -14.75
N THR A 107 18.21 -14.40 -13.72
CA THR A 107 18.92 -13.11 -13.74
C THR A 107 20.39 -13.22 -13.37
N GLY A 108 20.78 -14.25 -12.62
CA GLY A 108 22.10 -14.38 -12.02
C GLY A 108 22.30 -13.53 -10.75
N GLU A 109 21.27 -12.81 -10.30
CA GLU A 109 21.31 -12.03 -9.07
C GLU A 109 21.29 -12.92 -7.83
N SER A 110 21.86 -12.42 -6.73
CA SER A 110 21.81 -13.15 -5.48
C SER A 110 20.41 -13.09 -4.86
N VAL A 111 20.04 -14.14 -4.13
CA VAL A 111 18.79 -14.14 -3.34
C VAL A 111 18.76 -12.99 -2.33
N ALA A 112 19.92 -12.55 -1.83
CA ALA A 112 19.99 -11.42 -0.90
C ALA A 112 19.63 -10.09 -1.58
N ASP A 113 20.11 -9.87 -2.80
CA ASP A 113 19.82 -8.67 -3.58
C ASP A 113 18.35 -8.65 -4.01
N LEU A 114 17.84 -9.77 -4.54
CA LEU A 114 16.42 -9.90 -4.90
C LEU A 114 15.46 -9.66 -3.74
N ARG A 115 15.90 -9.85 -2.49
CA ARG A 115 15.09 -9.55 -1.30
C ARG A 115 15.09 -8.07 -0.95
N ARG A 116 16.22 -7.37 -1.10
CA ARG A 116 16.45 -6.05 -0.48
C ARG A 116 16.61 -4.90 -1.46
N ASP A 117 17.11 -5.17 -2.65
CA ASP A 117 17.31 -4.17 -3.68
C ASP A 117 16.09 -4.13 -4.60
N THR A 118 15.42 -2.98 -4.62
CA THR A 118 14.20 -2.78 -5.40
C THR A 118 14.39 -3.04 -6.89
N ARG A 119 15.55 -2.72 -7.46
CA ARG A 119 15.80 -2.88 -8.91
C ARG A 119 16.06 -4.33 -9.26
N ALA A 120 16.87 -5.01 -8.46
CA ALA A 120 17.08 -6.44 -8.53
C ALA A 120 15.73 -7.16 -8.48
N ASN A 121 14.89 -6.81 -7.50
CA ASN A 121 13.56 -7.41 -7.35
C ASN A 121 12.65 -7.18 -8.57
N ILE A 122 12.60 -5.96 -9.12
CA ILE A 122 11.83 -5.65 -10.34
C ILE A 122 12.37 -6.42 -11.55
N HIS A 123 13.69 -6.46 -11.72
CA HIS A 123 14.34 -7.23 -12.77
C HIS A 123 14.04 -8.73 -12.65
N GLY A 124 14.08 -9.28 -11.44
CA GLY A 124 13.69 -10.66 -11.12
C GLY A 124 12.23 -10.97 -11.42
N GLY A 125 11.30 -10.07 -11.04
CA GLY A 125 9.87 -10.21 -11.34
C GLY A 125 9.59 -10.21 -12.84
N ALA A 126 10.21 -9.29 -13.59
CA ALA A 126 10.12 -9.26 -15.05
C ALA A 126 10.66 -10.54 -15.70
N ALA A 127 11.78 -11.06 -15.19
CA ALA A 127 12.38 -12.32 -15.65
C ALA A 127 11.45 -13.52 -15.42
N VAL A 128 10.79 -13.60 -14.27
CA VAL A 128 9.82 -14.66 -13.97
C VAL A 128 8.58 -14.56 -14.85
N LEU A 129 8.02 -13.35 -15.04
CA LEU A 129 6.90 -13.13 -15.97
C LEU A 129 7.27 -13.56 -17.40
N ARG A 130 8.48 -13.22 -17.85
CA ARG A 130 8.96 -13.63 -19.17
C ARG A 130 9.09 -15.15 -19.30
N ALA A 131 9.67 -15.82 -18.29
CA ALA A 131 9.74 -17.28 -18.29
C ALA A 131 8.36 -17.94 -18.37
N LEU A 132 7.38 -17.43 -17.62
CA LEU A 132 6.00 -17.90 -17.68
C LEU A 132 5.34 -17.65 -19.05
N ALA A 133 5.66 -16.53 -19.71
CA ALA A 133 5.20 -16.24 -21.07
C ALA A 133 5.78 -17.21 -22.11
N ASP A 134 7.08 -17.52 -22.01
CA ASP A 134 7.72 -18.52 -22.87
C ASP A 134 7.12 -19.93 -22.64
N GLU A 135 6.85 -20.31 -21.39
CA GLU A 135 6.16 -21.57 -21.04
C GLU A 135 4.72 -21.63 -21.56
N ALA A 136 4.03 -20.48 -21.57
CA ALA A 136 2.69 -20.36 -22.16
C ALA A 136 2.71 -20.32 -23.70
N GLY A 137 3.89 -20.27 -24.32
CA GLY A 137 4.06 -20.29 -25.77
C GLY A 137 3.77 -18.96 -26.45
N LEU A 138 3.82 -17.84 -25.73
CA LEU A 138 3.64 -16.51 -26.32
C LEU A 138 4.85 -16.16 -27.19
N ASP A 139 4.60 -15.83 -28.45
CA ASP A 139 5.64 -15.31 -29.35
C ASP A 139 5.87 -13.80 -29.14
N ALA A 140 6.76 -13.19 -29.93
CA ALA A 140 7.05 -11.76 -29.80
C ALA A 140 5.83 -10.87 -30.10
N ALA A 141 5.01 -11.24 -31.08
CA ALA A 141 3.81 -10.48 -31.43
C ALA A 141 2.71 -10.63 -30.37
N ASP A 142 2.65 -11.78 -29.69
CA ASP A 142 1.80 -11.96 -28.53
C ASP A 142 2.26 -11.08 -27.37
N ARG A 143 3.57 -11.02 -27.11
CA ARG A 143 4.12 -10.23 -26.00
C ARG A 143 3.92 -8.72 -26.18
N ASP A 144 3.83 -8.22 -27.41
CA ASP A 144 3.45 -6.84 -27.73
C ASP A 144 1.98 -6.51 -27.38
N ARG A 145 1.13 -7.50 -27.12
CA ARG A 145 -0.29 -7.34 -26.82
C ARG A 145 -0.53 -7.56 -25.33
N PRO A 146 -0.73 -6.49 -24.52
CA PRO A 146 -0.93 -6.64 -23.08
C PRO A 146 -2.04 -7.63 -22.71
N GLY A 147 -3.10 -7.75 -23.51
CA GLY A 147 -4.18 -8.72 -23.29
C GLY A 147 -3.75 -10.19 -23.31
N ALA A 148 -2.74 -10.55 -24.12
CA ALA A 148 -2.23 -11.91 -24.24
C ALA A 148 -1.52 -12.40 -22.97
N TRP A 149 -1.05 -11.47 -22.14
CA TRP A 149 -0.36 -11.77 -20.88
C TRP A 149 -1.30 -12.24 -19.76
N TYR A 150 -2.62 -12.24 -19.96
CA TYR A 150 -3.56 -12.57 -18.88
C TYR A 150 -3.28 -13.95 -18.24
N PRO A 151 -3.07 -15.04 -19.00
CA PRO A 151 -2.76 -16.33 -18.40
C PRO A 151 -1.41 -16.35 -17.68
N VAL A 152 -0.45 -15.55 -18.15
CA VAL A 152 0.88 -15.39 -17.53
C VAL A 152 0.75 -14.71 -16.16
N VAL A 153 -0.01 -13.60 -16.09
CA VAL A 153 -0.30 -12.89 -14.84
C VAL A 153 -1.06 -13.78 -13.86
N ALA A 154 -2.07 -14.52 -14.33
CA ALA A 154 -2.84 -15.45 -13.51
C ALA A 154 -1.94 -16.53 -12.86
N ARG A 155 -0.96 -17.03 -13.62
CA ARG A 155 0.05 -17.98 -13.11
C ARG A 155 1.09 -17.32 -12.20
N TYR A 156 1.45 -16.07 -12.44
CA TYR A 156 2.44 -15.33 -11.64
C TYR A 156 1.98 -15.17 -10.18
N GLY A 157 0.72 -14.76 -9.99
CA GLY A 157 0.10 -14.71 -8.65
C GLY A 157 0.05 -16.09 -7.96
N ALA A 158 0.32 -17.17 -8.71
CA ALA A 158 0.41 -18.58 -8.34
C ALA A 158 -0.54 -18.97 -7.20
N PRO A 159 -1.85 -18.82 -7.42
CA PRO A 159 -2.79 -19.20 -6.41
C PRO A 159 -3.06 -20.70 -6.43
N GLY A 160 -3.44 -21.24 -5.27
CA GLY A 160 -3.78 -22.66 -5.12
C GLY A 160 -4.95 -23.16 -5.97
N THR A 161 -5.69 -22.29 -6.67
CA THR A 161 -6.84 -22.62 -7.53
C THR A 161 -6.98 -21.67 -8.72
N ASP A 162 -7.54 -22.16 -9.84
CA ASP A 162 -7.81 -21.34 -11.04
C ASP A 162 -8.71 -20.12 -10.74
N ALA A 163 -9.64 -20.25 -9.80
CA ALA A 163 -10.53 -19.17 -9.40
C ALA A 163 -9.76 -18.01 -8.75
N ALA A 164 -8.80 -18.31 -7.87
CA ALA A 164 -7.92 -17.31 -7.29
C ALA A 164 -6.93 -16.75 -8.34
N ALA A 165 -6.54 -17.54 -9.34
CA ALA A 165 -5.66 -17.09 -10.45
C ALA A 165 -6.34 -16.02 -11.27
N ARG A 166 -7.61 -16.26 -11.55
CA ARG A 166 -8.45 -15.33 -12.27
C ARG A 166 -8.76 -14.08 -11.44
N LEU A 167 -9.00 -14.20 -10.13
CA LEU A 167 -9.19 -13.03 -9.26
C LEU A 167 -7.95 -12.12 -9.24
N TYR A 168 -6.76 -12.71 -9.14
CA TYR A 168 -5.50 -11.98 -9.19
C TYR A 168 -5.32 -11.25 -10.53
N ALA A 169 -5.48 -11.97 -11.64
CA ALA A 169 -5.33 -11.39 -12.97
C ALA A 169 -6.40 -10.33 -13.27
N ASP A 170 -7.67 -10.55 -12.88
CA ASP A 170 -8.72 -9.54 -13.02
C ASP A 170 -8.33 -8.25 -12.26
N ALA A 171 -7.80 -8.34 -11.03
CA ALA A 171 -7.35 -7.18 -10.27
C ALA A 171 -6.21 -6.39 -10.95
N VAL A 172 -5.21 -7.08 -11.50
CA VAL A 172 -4.12 -6.42 -12.26
C VAL A 172 -4.65 -5.72 -13.52
N TYR A 173 -5.64 -6.31 -14.18
CA TYR A 173 -6.24 -5.72 -15.38
C TYR A 173 -7.18 -4.55 -15.07
N ASP A 174 -7.85 -4.57 -13.92
CA ASP A 174 -8.60 -3.43 -13.42
C ASP A 174 -7.64 -2.25 -13.13
N LEU A 175 -6.48 -2.50 -12.50
CA LEU A 175 -5.43 -1.48 -12.31
C LEU A 175 -4.93 -0.89 -13.64
N LEU A 176 -4.77 -1.69 -14.69
CA LEU A 176 -4.44 -1.18 -16.02
C LEU A 176 -5.56 -0.31 -16.61
N GLY A 177 -6.82 -0.71 -16.39
CA GLY A 177 -8.00 0.01 -16.84
C GLY A 177 -8.15 1.39 -16.20
N ASP A 178 -7.95 1.45 -14.88
CA ASP A 178 -8.09 2.64 -14.05
C ASP A 178 -6.82 3.52 -14.05
N GLY A 179 -5.68 2.92 -14.38
CA GLY A 179 -4.36 3.54 -14.30
C GLY A 179 -3.77 3.44 -12.89
N VAL A 180 -2.47 3.66 -12.80
CA VAL A 180 -1.72 3.65 -11.54
C VAL A 180 -1.08 5.01 -11.35
N ARG A 181 -1.26 5.59 -10.16
CA ARG A 181 -0.49 6.75 -9.69
C ARG A 181 0.06 6.40 -8.33
N ALA A 182 1.34 6.07 -8.29
CA ALA A 182 2.03 5.65 -7.07
C ALA A 182 3.17 6.61 -6.78
N ARG A 183 3.45 6.84 -5.49
CA ARG A 183 4.67 7.51 -5.05
C ARG A 183 5.57 6.49 -4.41
N ALA A 184 6.81 6.41 -4.88
CA ALA A 184 7.87 5.68 -4.20
C ALA A 184 8.22 6.40 -2.88
N GLU A 185 8.96 5.71 -2.01
CA GLU A 185 9.40 6.24 -0.71
C GLU A 185 10.21 7.54 -0.82
N ASP A 186 10.97 7.71 -1.90
CA ASP A 186 11.76 8.91 -2.19
C ASP A 186 10.95 10.06 -2.81
N GLY A 187 9.63 9.87 -2.97
CA GLY A 187 8.70 10.84 -3.56
C GLY A 187 8.60 10.79 -5.08
N GLU A 188 9.36 9.93 -5.77
CA GLU A 188 9.23 9.70 -7.20
C GLU A 188 7.82 9.21 -7.54
N GLN A 189 7.21 9.79 -8.58
CA GLN A 189 5.92 9.33 -9.08
C GLN A 189 6.11 8.29 -10.19
N VAL A 190 5.54 7.11 -9.99
CA VAL A 190 5.37 6.10 -11.04
C VAL A 190 3.94 6.17 -11.54
N THR A 191 3.79 6.37 -12.86
CA THR A 191 2.48 6.51 -13.49
C THR A 191 2.25 5.46 -14.57
N VAL A 192 1.06 4.87 -14.57
CA VAL A 192 0.48 4.12 -15.69
C VAL A 192 -0.79 4.85 -16.12
N PRO A 193 -0.87 5.35 -17.36
CA PRO A 193 -2.09 5.99 -17.83
C PRO A 193 -3.25 4.98 -17.91
N PRO A 194 -4.49 5.37 -17.57
CA PRO A 194 -5.65 4.50 -17.68
C PRO A 194 -5.82 4.01 -19.11
N ARG A 195 -5.85 2.69 -19.28
CA ARG A 195 -6.06 2.06 -20.59
C ARG A 195 -6.80 0.75 -20.42
N ARG A 196 -8.06 0.72 -20.89
CA ARG A 196 -8.81 -0.53 -20.97
C ARG A 196 -8.10 -1.52 -21.91
N VAL A 197 -7.55 -2.58 -21.32
CA VAL A 197 -7.04 -3.74 -22.04
C VAL A 197 -8.13 -4.80 -22.05
N ARG A 198 -8.41 -5.38 -23.22
CA ARG A 198 -9.29 -6.55 -23.29
C ARG A 198 -8.46 -7.79 -22.88
N PRO A 199 -8.76 -8.45 -21.75
CA PRO A 199 -8.00 -9.62 -21.32
C PRO A 199 -8.27 -10.83 -22.22
N GLU A 200 -7.22 -11.51 -22.66
CA GLU A 200 -7.29 -12.80 -23.37
C GLU A 200 -7.23 -13.93 -22.36
N ARG A 201 -8.37 -14.19 -21.71
CA ARG A 201 -8.45 -15.05 -20.53
C ARG A 201 -8.00 -16.51 -20.75
N GLY A 202 -7.96 -16.98 -21.99
CA GLY A 202 -7.51 -18.35 -22.30
C GLY A 202 -8.26 -19.40 -21.49
N GLU A 203 -7.51 -20.27 -20.81
CA GLU A 203 -8.03 -21.33 -19.92
C GLU A 203 -8.92 -20.79 -18.78
N TYR A 204 -8.76 -19.53 -18.40
CA TYR A 204 -9.54 -18.90 -17.35
C TYR A 204 -10.89 -18.34 -17.84
N ALA A 205 -11.20 -18.37 -19.14
CA ALA A 205 -12.41 -17.73 -19.69
C ALA A 205 -13.71 -18.20 -19.01
N ASP A 206 -13.78 -19.50 -18.72
CA ASP A 206 -14.95 -20.16 -18.11
C ASP A 206 -14.82 -20.35 -16.59
N VAL A 207 -13.66 -19.98 -16.01
CA VAL A 207 -13.43 -20.03 -14.57
C VAL A 207 -14.27 -18.96 -13.88
N GLY A 208 -15.26 -19.32 -13.09
CA GLY A 208 -16.09 -18.34 -12.39
C GLY A 208 -15.28 -17.54 -11.35
N THR A 209 -15.11 -16.23 -11.56
CA THR A 209 -14.60 -15.29 -10.53
C THR A 209 -15.66 -14.72 -9.61
N GLY A 210 -16.92 -15.16 -9.75
CA GLY A 210 -18.04 -14.59 -9.00
C GLY A 210 -19.36 -14.49 -9.77
N ALA A 211 -19.40 -14.88 -11.05
CA ALA A 211 -20.67 -15.11 -11.76
C ALA A 211 -20.93 -16.63 -11.82
N GLY A 212 -21.26 -17.23 -10.67
CA GLY A 212 -21.47 -18.69 -10.52
C GLY A 212 -20.88 -19.30 -9.25
N VAL A 213 -20.14 -18.52 -8.46
CA VAL A 213 -19.73 -18.88 -7.10
C VAL A 213 -20.93 -18.61 -6.19
N SER A 214 -21.36 -19.60 -5.42
CA SER A 214 -22.39 -19.38 -4.39
C SER A 214 -21.94 -18.22 -3.51
N ALA A 215 -22.77 -17.19 -3.40
CA ALA A 215 -22.67 -16.22 -2.31
C ALA A 215 -22.34 -16.97 -1.01
N SER A 216 -21.46 -16.41 -0.19
CA SER A 216 -21.20 -16.99 1.13
C SER A 216 -22.55 -17.23 1.82
N ALA A 217 -22.75 -18.45 2.32
CA ALA A 217 -23.97 -18.82 3.02
C ALA A 217 -24.09 -18.06 4.35
N ASP A 218 -22.95 -17.65 4.92
CA ASP A 218 -22.88 -17.00 6.21
C ASP A 218 -23.00 -15.48 6.07
N TYR A 219 -22.36 -14.87 5.07
CA TYR A 219 -22.45 -13.45 4.74
C TYR A 219 -22.62 -13.24 3.23
N PRO A 220 -23.86 -13.13 2.71
CA PRO A 220 -24.15 -13.16 1.27
C PRO A 220 -23.35 -12.18 0.38
N PRO A 221 -22.95 -10.97 0.84
CA PRO A 221 -22.11 -10.09 0.04
C PRO A 221 -20.68 -10.60 -0.20
N ALA A 222 -20.18 -11.57 0.57
CA ALA A 222 -18.86 -12.16 0.35
C ALA A 222 -18.88 -13.25 -0.72
N LEU A 223 -17.77 -13.33 -1.47
CA LEU A 223 -17.45 -14.46 -2.33
C LEU A 223 -17.06 -15.68 -1.47
N TRP A 224 -17.33 -16.89 -1.94
CA TRP A 224 -16.85 -18.11 -1.29
C TRP A 224 -15.62 -18.65 -2.01
N ASN A 225 -14.47 -18.71 -1.33
CA ASN A 225 -13.26 -19.33 -1.83
C ASN A 225 -12.54 -20.10 -0.71
N PRO A 226 -12.80 -21.41 -0.57
CA PRO A 226 -12.46 -22.15 0.63
C PRO A 226 -10.96 -22.29 0.85
N ALA A 227 -10.56 -22.25 2.12
CA ALA A 227 -9.26 -22.72 2.58
C ALA A 227 -9.13 -24.24 2.38
N TYR A 228 -7.90 -24.74 2.37
CA TYR A 228 -7.63 -26.18 2.41
C TYR A 228 -8.23 -26.78 3.69
N SER A 229 -8.90 -27.93 3.58
CA SER A 229 -9.62 -28.56 4.71
C SER A 229 -8.72 -28.97 5.87
N GLY A 230 -7.40 -29.03 5.66
CA GLY A 230 -6.41 -29.27 6.72
C GLY A 230 -5.89 -28.00 7.42
N ASN A 231 -6.37 -26.80 7.05
CA ASN A 231 -5.95 -25.52 7.64
C ASN A 231 -6.97 -24.94 8.63
N TYR A 232 -8.02 -25.70 8.98
CA TYR A 232 -9.03 -25.33 9.97
C TYR A 232 -9.59 -26.58 10.64
N THR A 233 -10.34 -26.41 11.73
CA THR A 233 -11.05 -27.51 12.39
C THR A 233 -12.54 -27.42 12.07
N ALA A 234 -13.13 -28.52 11.58
CA ALA A 234 -14.57 -28.58 11.34
C ALA A 234 -15.35 -28.48 12.67
N GLY A 235 -16.37 -27.64 12.70
CA GLY A 235 -17.11 -27.30 13.91
C GLY A 235 -16.38 -26.32 14.84
N ARG A 236 -17.05 -25.97 15.93
CA ARG A 236 -16.52 -25.09 16.99
C ARG A 236 -16.74 -25.70 18.37
N SER A 237 -15.78 -25.47 19.26
CA SER A 237 -15.85 -25.91 20.65
C SER A 237 -16.33 -24.83 21.62
N ALA A 238 -16.51 -23.58 21.16
CA ALA A 238 -17.09 -22.48 21.93
C ALA A 238 -18.03 -21.63 21.08
N ALA A 239 -18.87 -20.82 21.74
CA ALA A 239 -19.69 -19.81 21.07
C ALA A 239 -18.81 -18.71 20.47
N VAL A 240 -19.27 -18.09 19.37
CA VAL A 240 -18.62 -16.91 18.82
C VAL A 240 -18.95 -15.72 19.73
N THR A 241 -17.93 -15.10 20.32
CA THR A 241 -18.07 -13.94 21.20
C THR A 241 -17.22 -12.76 20.76
N THR A 242 -16.34 -12.96 19.77
CA THR A 242 -15.28 -12.02 19.44
C THR A 242 -15.07 -11.94 17.93
N VAL A 243 -14.80 -10.73 17.42
CA VAL A 243 -14.26 -10.53 16.08
C VAL A 243 -12.81 -10.10 16.24
N VAL A 244 -11.89 -10.77 15.54
CA VAL A 244 -10.47 -10.41 15.54
C VAL A 244 -10.13 -9.78 14.19
N VAL A 245 -9.68 -8.52 14.22
CA VAL A 245 -9.20 -7.77 13.07
C VAL A 245 -7.72 -8.05 12.88
N HIS A 246 -7.36 -8.49 11.69
CA HIS A 246 -5.98 -8.74 11.27
C HIS A 246 -5.58 -7.84 10.12
N VAL A 247 -4.26 -7.63 9.96
CA VAL A 247 -3.68 -7.13 8.71
C VAL A 247 -2.76 -8.21 8.15
N THR A 248 -2.96 -8.55 6.89
CA THR A 248 -2.38 -9.75 6.29
C THR A 248 -0.88 -9.70 6.10
N GLN A 249 -0.23 -8.52 6.08
CA GLN A 249 1.15 -8.38 5.62
C GLN A 249 1.35 -8.96 4.21
N GLY A 250 0.43 -8.65 3.29
CA GLY A 250 0.43 -9.14 1.91
C GLY A 250 -0.84 -8.81 1.12
N SER A 251 -0.92 -9.30 -0.13
CA SER A 251 -2.02 -9.03 -1.05
C SER A 251 -3.27 -9.89 -0.80
N TYR A 252 -4.43 -9.43 -1.25
CA TYR A 252 -5.73 -10.08 -1.11
C TYR A 252 -5.74 -11.50 -1.70
N ALA A 253 -5.27 -11.62 -2.94
CA ALA A 253 -5.18 -12.90 -3.62
C ALA A 253 -4.10 -13.81 -3.00
N GLY A 254 -2.98 -13.21 -2.54
CA GLY A 254 -1.92 -13.92 -1.83
C GLY A 254 -2.43 -14.58 -0.54
N SER A 255 -3.20 -13.85 0.28
CA SER A 255 -3.80 -14.40 1.51
C SER A 255 -4.76 -15.55 1.24
N ILE A 256 -5.63 -15.41 0.22
CA ILE A 256 -6.56 -16.48 -0.19
C ILE A 256 -5.79 -17.72 -0.67
N SER A 257 -4.75 -17.52 -1.49
CA SER A 257 -3.87 -18.60 -1.94
C SER A 257 -3.18 -19.30 -0.77
N TRP A 258 -2.65 -18.55 0.19
CA TRP A 258 -1.98 -19.09 1.36
C TRP A 258 -2.91 -19.97 2.20
N PHE A 259 -4.18 -19.61 2.34
CA PHE A 259 -5.15 -20.45 3.02
C PHE A 259 -5.48 -21.76 2.28
N GLN A 260 -5.23 -21.83 0.97
CA GLN A 260 -5.38 -23.04 0.14
C GLN A 260 -4.14 -23.93 0.15
N ASN A 261 -3.01 -23.42 0.67
CA ASN A 261 -1.78 -24.17 0.76
C ASN A 261 -1.86 -25.23 1.87
N SER A 262 -1.71 -26.51 1.52
CA SER A 262 -1.80 -27.62 2.48
C SER A 262 -0.74 -27.64 3.57
N SER A 263 0.34 -26.88 3.42
CA SER A 263 1.42 -26.75 4.42
C SER A 263 1.34 -25.47 5.24
N ALA A 264 0.38 -24.57 4.97
CA ALA A 264 0.31 -23.28 5.66
C ALA A 264 -0.04 -23.44 7.14
N GLN A 265 -0.91 -24.41 7.47
CA GLN A 265 -1.40 -24.65 8.84
C GLN A 265 -1.99 -23.38 9.49
N VAL A 266 -2.55 -22.48 8.69
CA VAL A 266 -3.23 -21.24 9.11
C VAL A 266 -4.41 -20.94 8.19
N SER A 267 -5.43 -20.25 8.70
CA SER A 267 -6.57 -19.76 7.94
C SER A 267 -7.31 -18.66 8.69
N ALA A 268 -8.05 -17.82 7.97
CA ALA A 268 -9.04 -16.90 8.53
C ALA A 268 -10.42 -17.15 7.93
N HIS A 269 -11.46 -16.57 8.54
CA HIS A 269 -12.82 -16.74 8.03
C HIS A 269 -13.06 -15.85 6.81
N TYR A 270 -12.57 -14.61 6.86
CA TYR A 270 -12.79 -13.61 5.82
C TYR A 270 -11.50 -12.86 5.48
N VAL A 271 -11.36 -12.46 4.21
CA VAL A 271 -10.32 -11.54 3.71
C VAL A 271 -11.01 -10.35 3.04
N VAL A 272 -10.54 -9.13 3.30
CA VAL A 272 -11.07 -7.87 2.77
C VAL A 272 -10.03 -7.21 1.88
N ARG A 273 -10.41 -6.92 0.64
CA ARG A 273 -9.57 -6.23 -0.34
C ARG A 273 -9.51 -4.74 -0.06
N SER A 274 -8.32 -4.17 -0.18
CA SER A 274 -8.04 -2.77 0.08
C SER A 274 -8.63 -1.84 -0.96
N SER A 275 -8.54 -2.16 -2.25
CA SER A 275 -8.92 -1.23 -3.32
C SER A 275 -10.41 -0.90 -3.37
N ASP A 276 -11.28 -1.88 -3.12
CA ASP A 276 -12.73 -1.76 -3.32
C ASP A 276 -13.58 -2.35 -2.18
N GLY A 277 -12.95 -2.95 -1.17
CA GLY A 277 -13.65 -3.58 -0.05
C GLY A 277 -14.24 -4.95 -0.36
N GLN A 278 -13.91 -5.59 -1.49
CA GLN A 278 -14.40 -6.94 -1.79
C GLN A 278 -14.06 -7.92 -0.68
N ILE A 279 -15.03 -8.72 -0.24
CA ILE A 279 -14.85 -9.71 0.83
C ILE A 279 -14.89 -11.11 0.24
N THR A 280 -13.92 -11.95 0.61
CA THR A 280 -13.94 -13.39 0.36
C THR A 280 -14.00 -14.13 1.69
N GLN A 281 -14.89 -15.12 1.80
CA GLN A 281 -14.95 -16.06 2.89
C GLN A 281 -14.14 -17.33 2.53
N SER A 282 -13.20 -17.70 3.40
CA SER A 282 -12.36 -18.90 3.25
C SER A 282 -12.71 -20.03 4.21
N VAL A 283 -13.29 -19.73 5.37
CA VAL A 283 -13.75 -20.74 6.35
C VAL A 283 -15.17 -20.38 6.78
N ARG A 284 -16.05 -21.39 6.88
CA ARG A 284 -17.42 -21.19 7.37
C ARG A 284 -17.39 -20.70 8.82
N GLU A 285 -18.31 -19.82 9.20
CA GLU A 285 -18.37 -19.31 10.57
C GLU A 285 -18.72 -20.39 11.61
N GLY A 286 -19.29 -21.51 11.15
CA GLY A 286 -19.56 -22.70 11.96
C GLY A 286 -18.33 -23.59 12.21
N ASP A 287 -17.23 -23.35 11.50
CA ASP A 287 -15.95 -24.03 11.68
C ASP A 287 -14.95 -23.14 12.45
N THR A 288 -13.85 -23.71 12.89
CA THR A 288 -12.80 -23.01 13.64
C THR A 288 -11.60 -22.74 12.72
N ALA A 289 -11.50 -21.53 12.17
CA ALA A 289 -10.31 -21.08 11.46
C ALA A 289 -9.10 -20.94 12.40
N TRP A 290 -7.88 -21.02 11.86
CA TRP A 290 -6.62 -21.00 12.62
C TRP A 290 -5.88 -19.67 12.42
N HIS A 291 -6.34 -18.61 13.09
CA HIS A 291 -5.84 -17.23 12.88
C HIS A 291 -5.28 -16.54 14.14
N ALA A 292 -5.73 -16.88 15.34
CA ALA A 292 -5.42 -16.15 16.58
C ALA A 292 -5.23 -17.07 17.81
N ARG A 293 -4.58 -18.22 17.60
CA ARG A 293 -4.17 -19.16 18.68
C ARG A 293 -5.32 -19.48 19.66
N SER A 294 -5.25 -18.97 20.88
CA SER A 294 -6.22 -19.18 21.98
C SER A 294 -7.60 -18.62 21.66
N ALA A 295 -7.70 -17.63 20.77
CA ALA A 295 -8.97 -17.04 20.34
C ALA A 295 -9.70 -17.83 19.26
N ASN A 296 -9.04 -18.77 18.57
CA ASN A 296 -9.65 -19.55 17.47
C ASN A 296 -11.03 -20.13 17.85
N PRO A 297 -11.22 -20.78 19.01
CA PRO A 297 -12.49 -21.44 19.32
C PRO A 297 -13.69 -20.51 19.50
N HIS A 298 -13.47 -19.23 19.81
CA HIS A 298 -14.52 -18.28 20.20
C HIS A 298 -14.53 -16.99 19.38
N SER A 299 -13.72 -16.92 18.31
CA SER A 299 -13.68 -15.75 17.45
C SER A 299 -13.85 -16.02 15.96
N VAL A 300 -14.20 -14.94 15.24
CA VAL A 300 -14.16 -14.86 13.78
C VAL A 300 -13.02 -13.92 13.39
N GLY A 301 -11.98 -14.45 12.75
CA GLY A 301 -10.88 -13.67 12.16
C GLY A 301 -11.23 -13.05 10.81
N VAL A 302 -10.98 -11.74 10.69
CA VAL A 302 -11.14 -10.94 9.47
C VAL A 302 -9.80 -10.32 9.09
N GLU A 303 -9.27 -10.74 7.96
CA GLU A 303 -7.99 -10.33 7.38
C GLU A 303 -8.17 -9.13 6.47
N HIS A 304 -7.30 -8.13 6.61
CA HIS A 304 -7.29 -6.93 5.77
C HIS A 304 -6.01 -6.90 4.95
N GLU A 305 -6.16 -6.88 3.63
CA GLU A 305 -5.05 -6.74 2.69
C GLU A 305 -4.18 -5.52 3.03
N GLY A 306 -2.86 -5.72 3.10
CA GLY A 306 -1.89 -4.65 3.18
C GLY A 306 -0.80 -4.86 4.22
N TYR A 307 -0.11 -3.78 4.56
CA TYR A 307 1.04 -3.78 5.44
C TYR A 307 0.85 -2.81 6.62
N VAL A 308 1.15 -3.26 7.83
CA VAL A 308 0.95 -2.47 9.07
C VAL A 308 1.78 -1.19 9.13
N SER A 309 2.81 -1.08 8.29
CA SER A 309 3.71 0.07 8.18
C SER A 309 3.24 1.14 7.19
N ASP A 310 2.25 0.84 6.34
CA ASP A 310 1.78 1.76 5.30
C ASP A 310 0.27 2.06 5.46
N PRO A 311 -0.09 3.26 5.95
CA PRO A 311 -1.48 3.64 6.16
C PRO A 311 -2.31 3.71 4.86
N ALA A 312 -1.67 3.80 3.69
CA ALA A 312 -2.39 3.90 2.42
C ALA A 312 -3.26 2.65 2.14
N TRP A 313 -2.90 1.49 2.71
CA TRP A 313 -3.67 0.25 2.58
C TRP A 313 -5.03 0.29 3.28
N PHE A 314 -5.20 1.15 4.28
CA PHE A 314 -6.44 1.22 5.06
C PHE A 314 -7.43 2.21 4.44
N THR A 315 -8.02 1.79 3.32
CA THR A 315 -8.95 2.63 2.55
C THR A 315 -10.34 2.69 3.19
N ASP A 316 -11.11 3.72 2.84
CA ASP A 316 -12.53 3.83 3.20
C ASP A 316 -13.34 2.60 2.78
N ALA A 317 -13.09 2.09 1.57
CA ALA A 317 -13.81 0.94 1.01
C ALA A 317 -13.58 -0.32 1.85
N MET A 318 -12.33 -0.56 2.27
CA MET A 318 -11.96 -1.63 3.18
C MET A 318 -12.66 -1.47 4.54
N TYR A 319 -12.51 -0.31 5.19
CA TYR A 319 -13.09 -0.04 6.50
C TYR A 319 -14.61 -0.24 6.51
N ARG A 320 -15.32 0.29 5.51
CA ARG A 320 -16.78 0.20 5.40
C ARG A 320 -17.25 -1.22 5.18
N SER A 321 -16.60 -1.96 4.29
CA SER A 321 -16.97 -3.34 3.97
C SER A 321 -16.71 -4.26 5.16
N SER A 322 -15.54 -4.11 5.80
CA SER A 322 -15.21 -4.82 7.03
C SER A 322 -16.16 -4.47 8.19
N ALA A 323 -16.52 -3.19 8.34
CA ALA A 323 -17.48 -2.78 9.37
C ALA A 323 -18.88 -3.33 9.10
N ALA A 324 -19.29 -3.45 7.83
CA ALA A 324 -20.55 -4.08 7.46
C ALA A 324 -20.57 -5.57 7.79
N LEU A 325 -19.48 -6.29 7.49
CA LEU A 325 -19.29 -7.68 7.90
C LEU A 325 -19.32 -7.80 9.43
N THR A 326 -18.59 -6.94 10.14
CA THR A 326 -18.54 -6.97 11.61
C THR A 326 -19.92 -6.67 12.22
N ARG A 327 -20.69 -5.75 11.66
CA ARG A 327 -22.10 -5.53 12.08
C ARG A 327 -22.93 -6.79 11.92
N HIS A 328 -22.86 -7.44 10.76
CA HIS A 328 -23.54 -8.69 10.49
C HIS A 328 -23.15 -9.77 11.52
N LEU A 329 -21.86 -9.93 11.80
CA LEU A 329 -21.36 -10.86 12.82
C LEU A 329 -21.90 -10.51 14.22
N THR A 330 -21.90 -9.23 14.59
CA THR A 330 -22.40 -8.77 15.89
C THR A 330 -23.89 -9.02 16.05
N ASP A 331 -24.68 -8.82 14.99
CA ASP A 331 -26.12 -9.04 15.00
C ASP A 331 -26.45 -10.54 15.06
N ARG A 332 -25.70 -11.35 14.29
CA ARG A 332 -25.88 -12.80 14.21
C ARG A 332 -25.53 -13.51 15.51
N TYR A 333 -24.45 -13.11 16.17
CA TYR A 333 -23.91 -13.79 17.34
C TYR A 333 -24.18 -13.06 18.66
N GLY A 334 -24.83 -11.88 18.63
CA GLY A 334 -25.11 -11.07 19.82
C GLY A 334 -23.84 -10.49 20.46
N ILE A 335 -22.81 -10.20 19.65
CA ILE A 335 -21.54 -9.66 20.14
C ILE A 335 -21.70 -8.15 20.42
N PRO A 336 -21.33 -7.65 21.61
CA PRO A 336 -21.33 -6.21 21.86
C PRO A 336 -20.39 -5.45 20.91
N ARG A 337 -20.86 -4.31 20.39
CA ARG A 337 -20.10 -3.45 19.45
C ARG A 337 -19.10 -2.54 20.19
N ASP A 338 -18.21 -3.14 20.96
CA ASP A 338 -17.18 -2.46 21.75
C ASP A 338 -15.78 -3.06 21.51
N ARG A 339 -14.75 -2.40 22.05
CA ARG A 339 -13.35 -2.82 21.91
C ARG A 339 -12.94 -3.98 22.82
N ALA A 340 -13.83 -4.45 23.69
CA ALA A 340 -13.59 -5.68 24.47
C ALA A 340 -13.93 -6.93 23.65
N HIS A 341 -14.78 -6.81 22.61
CA HIS A 341 -15.22 -7.94 21.79
C HIS A 341 -14.83 -7.83 20.32
N ILE A 342 -14.53 -6.63 19.82
CA ILE A 342 -13.93 -6.40 18.52
C ILE A 342 -12.50 -5.98 18.79
N VAL A 343 -11.55 -6.88 18.58
CA VAL A 343 -10.15 -6.76 19.01
C VAL A 343 -9.20 -6.86 17.82
N GLY A 344 -8.02 -6.25 17.91
CA GLY A 344 -6.91 -6.52 17.01
C GLY A 344 -6.22 -7.82 17.39
N HIS A 345 -5.52 -8.45 16.44
CA HIS A 345 -4.76 -9.67 16.73
C HIS A 345 -3.73 -9.48 17.84
N SER A 346 -3.02 -8.34 17.83
CA SER A 346 -2.08 -7.90 18.87
C SER A 346 -2.68 -7.79 20.28
N GLU A 347 -4.01 -7.68 20.40
CA GLU A 347 -4.71 -7.58 21.68
C GLU A 347 -5.18 -8.94 22.22
N VAL A 348 -5.05 -10.01 21.42
CA VAL A 348 -5.44 -11.37 21.82
C VAL A 348 -4.43 -11.93 22.83
N PRO A 349 -4.86 -12.44 24.00
CA PRO A 349 -3.93 -12.98 24.99
C PRO A 349 -3.04 -14.12 24.44
N GLY A 350 -1.72 -13.95 24.61
CA GLY A 350 -0.72 -14.94 24.21
C GLY A 350 -0.35 -14.93 22.73
N ASN A 351 -0.68 -13.87 22.00
CA ASN A 351 -0.16 -13.63 20.66
C ASN A 351 1.24 -12.94 20.71
N ASP A 352 1.99 -13.08 19.63
CA ASP A 352 3.31 -12.51 19.37
C ASP A 352 3.31 -11.56 18.15
N HIS A 353 2.13 -11.20 17.68
CA HIS A 353 1.87 -10.40 16.49
C HIS A 353 1.59 -8.93 16.83
N THR A 354 1.81 -8.05 15.86
CA THR A 354 1.66 -6.60 16.00
C THR A 354 0.49 -6.03 15.20
N ASP A 355 -0.18 -6.84 14.38
CA ASP A 355 -1.30 -6.41 13.55
C ASP A 355 -2.58 -6.17 14.41
N PRO A 356 -3.48 -5.26 14.00
CA PRO A 356 -3.53 -4.52 12.72
C PRO A 356 -2.58 -3.30 12.65
N GLY A 357 -1.71 -3.11 13.64
CA GLY A 357 -0.67 -2.09 13.61
C GLY A 357 -1.14 -0.70 14.07
N PRO A 358 -0.20 0.26 14.18
CA PRO A 358 -0.47 1.59 14.72
C PRO A 358 -1.31 2.46 13.79
N HIS A 359 -1.36 2.14 12.50
CA HIS A 359 -2.07 2.91 11.49
C HIS A 359 -3.54 2.50 11.32
N TRP A 360 -3.99 1.43 12.00
CA TRP A 360 -5.40 1.06 11.99
C TRP A 360 -6.23 2.05 12.84
N ASP A 361 -7.05 2.86 12.18
CA ASP A 361 -7.94 3.82 12.83
C ASP A 361 -9.14 3.12 13.51
N TRP A 362 -8.92 2.70 14.76
CA TRP A 362 -9.96 2.11 15.60
C TRP A 362 -11.14 3.05 15.86
N ALA A 363 -10.92 4.37 15.94
CA ALA A 363 -12.00 5.30 16.22
C ALA A 363 -12.96 5.38 15.02
N TYR A 364 -12.41 5.50 13.81
CA TYR A 364 -13.17 5.47 12.57
C TYR A 364 -13.84 4.12 12.34
N TYR A 365 -13.09 3.03 12.43
CA TYR A 365 -13.65 1.69 12.23
C TYR A 365 -14.82 1.40 13.17
N MET A 366 -14.68 1.73 14.46
CA MET A 366 -15.74 1.50 15.43
C MET A 366 -16.93 2.46 15.27
N SER A 367 -16.75 3.68 14.74
CA SER A 367 -17.87 4.56 14.40
C SER A 367 -18.71 3.94 13.28
N LEU A 368 -18.06 3.35 12.27
CA LEU A 368 -18.73 2.59 11.21
C LEU A 368 -19.45 1.37 11.78
N VAL A 369 -18.80 0.56 12.63
CA VAL A 369 -19.42 -0.64 13.22
C VAL A 369 -20.64 -0.29 14.07
N ARG A 370 -20.61 0.79 14.85
CA ARG A 370 -21.78 1.22 15.62
C ARG A 370 -22.91 1.76 14.74
N GLY A 371 -22.60 2.20 13.52
CA GLY A 371 -23.53 2.86 12.61
C GLY A 371 -23.59 4.37 12.82
N ASP A 372 -22.63 4.93 13.57
CA ASP A 372 -22.53 6.37 13.86
C ASP A 372 -21.85 7.14 12.70
N GLY A 373 -20.97 6.48 11.94
CA GLY A 373 -20.17 7.06 10.84
C GLY A 373 -20.76 6.89 9.43
N GLY A 374 -22.07 7.02 9.28
CA GLY A 374 -22.79 6.71 8.03
C GLY A 374 -23.01 7.88 7.07
N GLY A 375 -22.19 8.92 7.11
CA GLY A 375 -22.45 10.16 6.38
C GLY A 375 -22.61 9.97 4.88
N THR A 376 -23.65 10.58 4.29
CA THR A 376 -23.73 10.79 2.84
C THR A 376 -22.65 11.79 2.43
N GLY A 377 -21.85 11.47 1.41
CA GLY A 377 -20.82 12.36 0.88
C GLY A 377 -20.06 11.75 -0.29
N THR A 378 -19.41 12.59 -1.09
CA THR A 378 -18.61 12.19 -2.24
C THR A 378 -17.21 11.81 -1.76
N PRO A 379 -16.66 10.64 -2.14
CA PRO A 379 -15.32 10.23 -1.72
C PRO A 379 -14.25 11.04 -2.45
N PHE A 380 -13.22 11.47 -1.72
CA PHE A 380 -12.03 12.11 -2.28
C PHE A 380 -10.77 11.55 -1.61
N PRO A 381 -9.68 11.35 -2.37
CA PRO A 381 -8.38 11.03 -1.79
C PRO A 381 -7.82 12.23 -1.02
N THR A 382 -7.04 11.96 0.01
CA THR A 382 -6.23 12.94 0.73
C THR A 382 -4.76 12.65 0.54
N TRP A 383 -3.92 13.63 0.85
CA TRP A 383 -2.47 13.47 0.91
C TRP A 383 -1.91 14.01 2.21
N GLY A 384 -0.65 13.66 2.50
CA GLY A 384 0.04 14.02 3.73
C GLY A 384 -0.30 13.11 4.91
N THR A 385 0.43 13.29 5.99
CA THR A 385 0.29 12.54 7.25
C THR A 385 -0.16 13.46 8.37
N ASP A 386 -0.84 12.90 9.36
CA ASP A 386 -1.38 13.62 10.53
C ASP A 386 -2.23 14.86 10.20
N VAL A 387 -2.99 14.80 9.10
CA VAL A 387 -3.85 15.89 8.63
C VAL A 387 -4.95 16.18 9.66
N SER A 388 -5.12 17.44 10.04
CA SER A 388 -6.11 17.83 11.04
C SER A 388 -7.53 17.82 10.48
N VAL A 389 -8.44 17.12 11.15
CA VAL A 389 -9.88 17.39 11.06
C VAL A 389 -10.27 18.30 12.23
N ARG A 390 -10.88 19.43 11.92
CA ARG A 390 -11.13 20.55 12.83
C ARG A 390 -12.62 20.71 13.12
N GLN A 391 -12.99 21.15 14.32
CA GLN A 391 -14.40 21.32 14.68
C GLN A 391 -15.10 22.40 13.84
N GLN A 392 -14.36 23.42 13.41
CA GLN A 392 -14.82 24.53 12.56
C GLN A 392 -13.83 24.69 11.38
N PRO A 393 -14.22 25.35 10.27
CA PRO A 393 -13.35 25.54 9.11
C PRO A 393 -12.25 26.60 9.37
N THR A 394 -11.42 26.37 10.39
CA THR A 394 -10.28 27.20 10.80
C THR A 394 -9.29 26.37 11.61
N THR A 395 -8.00 26.67 11.46
CA THR A 395 -6.90 26.06 12.22
C THR A 395 -6.95 26.38 13.71
N ASP A 396 -7.65 27.45 14.11
CA ASP A 396 -7.78 27.88 15.51
C ASP A 396 -8.76 27.01 16.31
N SER A 397 -9.59 26.22 15.62
CA SER A 397 -10.56 25.36 16.28
C SER A 397 -9.96 24.04 16.76
N ALA A 398 -10.64 23.40 17.72
CA ALA A 398 -10.22 22.13 18.28
C ALA A 398 -10.08 21.06 17.17
N ARG A 399 -9.04 20.25 17.25
CA ARG A 399 -8.90 19.05 16.41
C ARG A 399 -9.88 17.99 16.92
N VAL A 400 -10.74 17.48 16.05
CA VAL A 400 -11.72 16.42 16.36
C VAL A 400 -11.25 15.05 15.89
N ALA A 401 -10.40 15.00 14.87
CA ALA A 401 -9.73 13.79 14.41
C ALA A 401 -8.39 14.12 13.73
N SER A 402 -7.56 13.11 13.50
CA SER A 402 -6.34 13.18 12.70
C SER A 402 -6.42 12.11 11.63
N LEU A 403 -6.20 12.47 10.37
CA LEU A 403 -6.03 11.48 9.30
C LEU A 403 -4.56 11.06 9.34
N PRO A 404 -4.25 9.78 9.63
CA PRO A 404 -2.88 9.34 9.90
C PRO A 404 -1.98 9.36 8.64
N GLY A 405 -2.57 9.32 7.44
CA GLY A 405 -1.87 9.32 6.17
C GLY A 405 -2.82 9.62 5.00
N PRO A 406 -2.31 9.52 3.76
CA PRO A 406 -3.14 9.52 2.57
C PRO A 406 -4.24 8.47 2.70
N THR A 407 -5.50 8.89 2.62
CA THR A 407 -6.67 8.03 2.77
C THR A 407 -7.79 8.53 1.87
N SER A 408 -8.94 7.86 1.86
CA SER A 408 -10.15 8.37 1.20
C SER A 408 -11.08 8.93 2.27
N VAL A 409 -11.52 10.18 2.11
CA VAL A 409 -12.51 10.81 2.99
C VAL A 409 -13.79 11.10 2.22
N ARG A 410 -14.94 11.06 2.89
CA ARG A 410 -16.20 11.55 2.29
C ARG A 410 -16.39 13.00 2.61
N VAL A 411 -16.68 13.78 1.58
CA VAL A 411 -17.03 15.19 1.71
C VAL A 411 -18.52 15.35 1.47
N ALA A 412 -19.24 15.82 2.48
CA ALA A 412 -20.68 16.09 2.37
C ALA A 412 -20.94 17.46 1.74
N CYS A 413 -20.18 18.47 2.18
CA CYS A 413 -20.26 19.84 1.70
C CYS A 413 -18.93 20.55 1.91
N GLN A 414 -18.75 21.71 1.28
CA GLN A 414 -17.57 22.55 1.43
C GLN A 414 -17.94 24.00 1.73
N VAL A 415 -17.06 24.72 2.42
CA VAL A 415 -17.31 26.07 2.89
C VAL A 415 -16.04 26.89 2.85
N ARG A 416 -16.17 28.22 2.75
CA ARG A 416 -15.04 29.13 2.90
C ARG A 416 -14.72 29.31 4.39
N GLY A 417 -13.46 29.18 4.75
CA GLY A 417 -12.98 29.21 6.12
C GLY A 417 -11.70 30.04 6.29
N GLY A 418 -10.93 29.72 7.33
CA GLY A 418 -9.61 30.32 7.55
C GLY A 418 -8.63 29.93 6.44
N LEU A 419 -7.80 30.88 6.00
CA LEU A 419 -6.74 30.61 5.02
C LEU A 419 -5.73 29.64 5.63
N VAL A 420 -5.44 28.56 4.91
CA VAL A 420 -4.36 27.62 5.24
C VAL A 420 -3.23 27.83 4.24
N GLU A 421 -2.00 27.89 4.74
CA GLU A 421 -0.79 27.95 3.93
C GLU A 421 0.08 26.73 4.25
N TYR A 422 0.47 25.97 3.21
CA TYR A 422 1.30 24.79 3.36
C TYR A 422 2.09 24.55 2.08
N ASP A 423 3.40 24.34 2.20
CA ASP A 423 4.32 24.05 1.08
C ASP A 423 4.20 25.00 -0.13
N GLY A 424 4.01 26.30 0.13
CA GLY A 424 3.85 27.31 -0.92
C GLY A 424 2.46 27.39 -1.55
N TYR A 425 1.53 26.52 -1.15
CA TYR A 425 0.12 26.57 -1.53
C TYR A 425 -0.69 27.34 -0.48
N SER A 426 -1.74 28.03 -0.93
CA SER A 426 -2.71 28.69 -0.06
C SER A 426 -4.14 28.39 -0.53
N ASN A 427 -5.03 28.05 0.41
CA ASN A 427 -6.43 27.75 0.11
C ASN A 427 -7.29 28.06 1.33
N ASP A 428 -8.45 28.68 1.10
CA ASP A 428 -9.44 29.02 2.11
C ASP A 428 -10.68 28.12 2.06
N ALA A 429 -10.70 27.10 1.20
CA ALA A 429 -11.76 26.12 1.13
C ALA A 429 -11.55 24.99 2.17
N TRP A 430 -12.64 24.63 2.83
CA TRP A 430 -12.70 23.57 3.83
C TRP A 430 -13.86 22.62 3.52
N SER A 431 -13.63 21.33 3.70
CA SER A 431 -14.59 20.27 3.41
C SER A 431 -15.08 19.62 4.69
N TYR A 432 -16.40 19.54 4.87
CA TYR A 432 -17.00 18.84 6.00
C TYR A 432 -16.98 17.33 5.75
N LEU A 433 -16.34 16.62 6.68
CA LEU A 433 -16.23 15.17 6.72
C LEU A 433 -17.27 14.63 7.71
N PRO A 434 -18.44 14.14 7.25
CA PRO A 434 -19.50 13.70 8.15
C PRO A 434 -19.06 12.51 9.01
N ASP A 435 -18.16 11.67 8.50
CA ASP A 435 -17.62 10.50 9.19
C ASP A 435 -16.74 10.87 10.41
N HIS A 436 -16.18 12.08 10.42
CA HIS A 436 -15.34 12.59 11.50
C HIS A 436 -16.01 13.75 12.27
N GLY A 437 -17.19 14.20 11.85
CA GLY A 437 -17.91 15.30 12.46
C GLY A 437 -17.17 16.65 12.43
N GLY A 438 -16.32 16.90 11.43
CA GLY A 438 -15.50 18.11 11.35
C GLY A 438 -15.05 18.48 9.94
N TYR A 439 -14.19 19.48 9.83
CA TYR A 439 -13.73 20.08 8.59
C TYR A 439 -12.25 19.79 8.36
N VAL A 440 -11.88 19.43 7.14
CA VAL A 440 -10.49 19.36 6.67
C VAL A 440 -10.23 20.50 5.68
N SER A 441 -9.03 21.07 5.69
CA SER A 441 -8.65 22.04 4.66
C SER A 441 -8.50 21.34 3.31
N ASN A 442 -9.05 21.92 2.25
CA ASN A 442 -8.97 21.35 0.91
C ASN A 442 -7.54 21.28 0.37
N ILE A 443 -6.58 21.99 0.97
CA ILE A 443 -5.15 21.81 0.65
C ILE A 443 -4.73 20.35 0.77
N PHE A 444 -5.31 19.58 1.70
CA PHE A 444 -4.93 18.18 1.95
C PHE A 444 -5.81 17.17 1.21
N ILE A 445 -6.72 17.62 0.35
CA ILE A 445 -7.50 16.75 -0.53
C ILE A 445 -6.78 16.70 -1.87
N ASP A 446 -6.46 15.49 -2.34
CA ASP A 446 -5.63 15.24 -3.53
C ASP A 446 -6.44 15.44 -4.82
N VAL A 447 -6.83 16.69 -5.03
CA VAL A 447 -7.57 17.20 -6.19
C VAL A 447 -6.95 18.55 -6.57
N ASP A 448 -6.72 18.76 -7.87
CA ASP A 448 -6.04 19.98 -8.37
C ASP A 448 -6.84 21.27 -8.10
N ASP A 449 -8.16 21.17 -8.01
CA ASP A 449 -9.05 22.31 -7.80
C ASP A 449 -9.11 22.72 -6.31
N ALA A 450 -8.99 24.03 -6.06
CA ALA A 450 -9.12 24.58 -4.71
C ALA A 450 -10.47 24.25 -4.04
N TRP A 451 -11.54 24.18 -4.84
CA TRP A 451 -12.88 23.78 -4.45
C TRP A 451 -13.24 22.47 -5.16
N LEU A 452 -13.74 21.50 -4.40
CA LEU A 452 -13.96 20.15 -4.91
C LEU A 452 -15.11 20.12 -5.93
N PRO A 453 -14.88 19.57 -7.14
CA PRO A 453 -15.92 19.44 -8.15
C PRO A 453 -17.11 18.61 -7.66
N GLY A 454 -18.33 19.07 -7.92
CA GLY A 454 -19.55 18.33 -7.59
C GLY A 454 -19.92 18.27 -6.10
N VAL A 455 -19.16 18.95 -5.22
CA VAL A 455 -19.48 19.05 -3.79
C VAL A 455 -20.29 20.32 -3.53
N PRO A 456 -21.49 20.21 -2.90
CA PRO A 456 -22.31 21.38 -2.59
C PRO A 456 -21.69 22.26 -1.50
N THR A 457 -22.09 23.53 -1.45
CA THR A 457 -21.70 24.41 -0.34
C THR A 457 -22.44 24.04 0.94
N CYS A 458 -21.77 24.10 2.10
CA CYS A 458 -22.42 24.14 3.40
C CYS A 458 -23.14 25.50 3.56
#